data_AF-A0A4Q7AV82-F1
#
_entry.id   AF-A0A4Q7AV82-F1
#
_cell.length_a   1.000
_cell.length_b   1.000
_cell.length_c   1.000
_cell.angle_alpha   90.00
_cell.angle_beta   90.00
_cell.angle_gamma   90.00
#
_symmetry.space_group_name_H-M   'P 1'
#
loop_
_entity.id
_entity.type
_entity.pdbx_description
1 polymer ?
#
loop_
_entity_poly.entity_id
_entity_poly.type
_entity_poly.pdbx_seq_one_letter_code
_entity_poly.pdbx_strand_id
1 'polypeptide(L)' 'MDNLIIELLKPVTLEKENCEPLTFEQGTVLKVVMHTPKGLLVSNDDKFNFMISLKDQNTVWREI' A
#
# COMPACT_ATOMS: atom_id res chain seq x y z
N MET A 1 -16.08 0.42 11.47
CA MET A 1 -15.42 -0.90 11.26
C MET A 1 -15.40 -1.01 9.76
N ASP A 2 -14.39 -0.42 9.15
CA ASP A 2 -14.38 -0.17 7.72
C ASP A 2 -13.25 -1.03 7.18
N ASN A 3 -13.63 -2.10 6.48
CA ASN A 3 -12.71 -2.92 5.71
C ASN A 3 -12.29 -2.12 4.49
N LEU A 4 -11.52 -1.07 4.73
CA LEU A 4 -11.11 -0.15 3.71
C LEU A 4 -10.03 -0.83 2.87
N ILE A 5 -10.27 -0.88 1.57
CA ILE A 5 -9.40 -1.55 0.60
C ILE A 5 -8.95 -0.50 -0.39
N ILE A 6 -7.71 -0.63 -0.82
CA ILE A 6 -7.13 0.24 -1.83
C ILE A 6 -6.61 -0.58 -2.99
N GLU A 7 -6.51 0.04 -4.14
CA GLU A 7 -5.88 -0.48 -5.34
C GLU A 7 -4.69 0.40 -5.72
N LEU A 8 -3.57 -0.23 -6.06
CA LEU A 8 -2.42 0.46 -6.63
C LEU A 8 -2.69 0.85 -8.09
N LEU A 9 -2.62 2.14 -8.39
CA LEU A 9 -2.69 2.69 -9.74
C LEU A 9 -1.33 2.67 -10.45
N LYS A 10 -0.23 2.53 -9.70
CA LYS A 10 1.14 2.45 -10.21
C LYS A 10 1.92 1.39 -9.44
N PRO A 11 2.95 0.78 -10.04
CA PRO A 11 3.80 -0.14 -9.33
C PRO A 11 4.54 0.57 -8.19
N VAL A 12 4.64 -0.11 -7.04
CA VAL A 12 5.33 0.38 -5.84
C VAL A 12 6.46 -0.59 -5.52
N THR A 13 7.70 -0.11 -5.54
CA THR A 13 8.86 -0.90 -5.14
C THR A 13 9.29 -0.47 -3.73
N LEU A 14 9.33 -1.44 -2.82
CA LEU A 14 9.82 -1.26 -1.48
C LEU A 14 11.26 -1.74 -1.41
N GLU A 15 12.17 -0.82 -1.13
CA GLU A 15 13.58 -1.10 -0.97
C GLU A 15 13.92 -1.10 0.52
N LYS A 16 14.62 -2.14 0.98
CA LYS A 16 15.11 -2.24 2.36
C LYS A 16 16.54 -2.75 2.36
N GLU A 17 17.37 -2.16 3.21
CA GLU A 17 18.78 -2.51 3.34
C GLU A 17 18.94 -4.01 3.66
N ASN A 18 19.69 -4.73 2.83
CA ASN A 18 19.91 -6.19 2.88
C ASN A 18 18.68 -7.08 2.61
N CYS A 19 17.65 -6.58 1.91
CA CYS A 19 16.54 -7.38 1.40
C CYS A 19 16.36 -7.16 -0.09
N GLU A 20 15.83 -8.17 -0.79
CA GLU A 20 15.44 -8.01 -2.18
C GLU A 20 14.30 -6.98 -2.29
N PRO A 21 14.35 -6.08 -3.28
CA PRO A 21 13.30 -5.09 -3.47
C PRO A 21 11.99 -5.79 -3.77
N LEU A 22 10.94 -5.43 -3.03
CA LEU A 22 9.62 -6.00 -3.21
C LEU A 22 8.80 -5.05 -4.08
N THR A 23 8.54 -5.45 -5.32
CA THR A 23 7.70 -4.68 -6.24
C THR A 23 6.27 -5.21 -6.23
N PHE A 24 5.33 -4.31 -5.97
CA PHE A 24 3.90 -4.53 -6.12
C PHE A 24 3.46 -3.95 -7.46
N GLU A 25 2.82 -4.76 -8.28
CA GLU A 25 2.38 -4.34 -9.61
C GLU A 25 1.15 -3.41 -9.54
N GLN A 26 0.93 -2.65 -10.61
CA GLN A 26 -0.31 -1.91 -10.79
C GLN A 26 -1.52 -2.88 -10.78
N GLY A 27 -2.62 -2.47 -10.16
CA GLY A 27 -3.81 -3.29 -9.95
C GLY A 27 -3.74 -4.18 -8.72
N THR A 28 -2.62 -4.15 -7.98
CA THR A 28 -2.54 -4.85 -6.69
C THR A 28 -3.51 -4.23 -5.70
N VAL A 29 -4.30 -5.09 -5.06
CA VAL A 29 -5.28 -4.70 -4.04
C VAL A 29 -4.67 -4.91 -2.66
N LEU A 30 -4.80 -3.92 -1.79
CA LEU A 30 -4.22 -3.93 -0.45
C LEU A 30 -5.28 -3.56 0.57
N LYS A 31 -5.27 -4.26 1.70
CA LYS A 31 -6.19 -4.01 2.80
C LYS A 31 -5.62 -3.00 3.77
N VAL A 32 -6.38 -1.96 4.10
CA VAL A 32 -5.99 -1.00 5.13
C VAL A 32 -6.11 -1.64 6.50
N VAL A 33 -4.99 -1.68 7.22
CA VAL A 33 -4.89 -2.19 8.59
C VAL A 33 -5.04 -1.05 9.60
N MET A 34 -4.44 0.11 9.31
CA MET A 34 -4.43 1.24 10.23
C MET A 34 -4.30 2.57 9.48
N HIS A 35 -4.97 3.60 9.98
CA HIS A 35 -4.82 4.97 9.52
C HIS A 35 -3.83 5.71 10.42
N THR A 36 -2.89 6.42 9.82
CA THR A 36 -1.97 7.31 10.53
C THR A 36 -2.11 8.73 9.99
N PRO A 37 -1.71 9.77 10.73
CA PRO A 37 -1.79 11.15 10.26
C PRO A 37 -0.99 11.44 8.97
N LYS A 38 -0.01 10.59 8.63
CA LYS A 38 0.89 10.77 7.48
C LYS A 38 0.61 9.80 6.33
N GLY A 39 -0.19 8.76 6.55
CA GLY A 39 -0.26 7.61 5.66
C GLY A 39 -1.22 6.52 6.14
N LEU A 40 -1.40 5.50 5.31
CA LEU A 40 -2.13 4.29 5.67
C LEU A 40 -1.15 3.13 5.79
N LEU A 41 -1.34 2.32 6.83
CA LEU A 41 -0.70 1.01 6.91
C LEU A 41 -1.58 0.02 6.18
N VAL A 42 -1.04 -0.57 5.12
CA VAL A 42 -1.74 -1.51 4.26
C VAL A 42 -1.07 -2.87 4.27
N SER A 43 -1.86 -3.91 4.07
CA SER A 43 -1.43 -5.31 4.04
C SER A 43 -1.78 -5.94 2.70
N ASN A 44 -0.85 -6.72 2.13
CA ASN A 44 -1.13 -7.55 0.97
C ASN A 44 -1.55 -8.98 1.39
N ASP A 45 -1.85 -9.84 0.41
CA ASP A 45 -2.21 -11.25 0.64
C ASP A 45 -1.11 -12.07 1.33
N ASP A 46 0.17 -11.73 1.12
CA ASP A 46 1.32 -12.34 1.81
C ASP A 46 1.49 -11.89 3.27
N LYS A 47 0.53 -11.12 3.81
CA LYS A 47 0.58 -10.52 5.16
C LYS A 47 1.75 -9.54 5.34
N PHE A 48 2.31 -9.06 4.25
CA PHE A 48 3.32 -8.02 4.26
C PHE A 48 2.66 -6.67 4.46
N ASN A 49 3.14 -5.92 5.46
CA ASN A 49 2.56 -4.63 5.82
C ASN A 49 3.53 -3.50 5.47
N PHE A 50 3.03 -2.46 4.81
CA PHE A 50 3.82 -1.27 4.51
C PHE A 50 2.99 0.01 4.62
N MET A 51 3.68 1.13 4.78
CA MET A 51 3.05 2.44 4.78
C MET A 51 2.99 3.02 3.37
N ILE A 52 1.84 3.57 3.04
CA ILE A 52 1.62 4.40 1.86
C ILE A 52 1.27 5.82 2.30
N SER A 53 1.70 6.82 1.55
CA SER A 53 1.40 8.21 1.90
C SER A 53 0.00 8.59 1.46
N LEU A 54 -0.71 9.34 2.30
CA LEU A 54 -2.01 9.94 1.95
C LEU A 54 -1.90 10.94 0.79
N LYS A 55 -0.72 11.53 0.61
CA LYS A 55 -0.44 12.45 -0.50
C LYS A 55 -0.49 11.80 -1.88
N ASP A 56 -0.28 10.48 -1.93
CA ASP A 56 -0.21 9.73 -3.18
C ASP A 56 -1.58 9.13 -3.57
N GLN A 57 -2.63 9.46 -2.81
CA GLN A 57 -4.00 9.07 -3.11
C GLN A 57 -4.44 9.66 -4.46
N ASN A 58 -5.16 8.86 -5.25
CA ASN A 58 -5.56 9.10 -6.64
C ASN A 58 -4.43 9.26 -7.66
N THR A 59 -3.15 9.08 -7.26
CA THR A 59 -2.00 9.17 -8.18
C THR A 59 -1.17 7.90 -8.23
N VAL A 60 -0.92 7.28 -7.07
CA VAL A 60 -0.23 5.98 -6.93
C VAL A 60 -1.20 4.90 -6.48
N TRP A 61 -2.22 5.25 -5.70
CA TRP A 61 -3.22 4.31 -5.19
C TRP A 61 -4.58 5.00 -5.05
N ARG A 62 -5.67 4.24 -5.00
CA ARG A 62 -7.03 4.75 -4.74
C ARG A 62 -7.81 3.81 -3.81
N GLU A 63 -8.78 4.35 -3.09
CA GLU A 63 -9.74 3.57 -2.30
C GLU A 63 -10.83 3.00 -3.22
N ILE A 64 -11.30 1.79 -2.95
CA ILE A 64 -12.38 1.11 -3.68
C ILE A 64 -13.46 0.54 -2.77
#